data_AF-A0A397T8V7-F1
#
_entry.id   AF-A0A397T8V7-F1
#
_cell.length_a   1.000
_cell.length_b   1.000
_cell.length_c   1.000
_cell.angle_alpha   90.00
_cell.angle_beta   90.00
_cell.angle_gamma   90.00
#
_symmetry.space_group_name_H-M   'P 1'
#
loop_
_entity.id
_entity.type
_entity.pdbx_description
1 polymer ?
#
loop_
_entity_poly.entity_id
_entity_poly.type
_entity_poly.pdbx_seq_one_letter_code
_entity_poly.pdbx_strand_id
1 'polypeptide(L)'
;GVIKKTISTEIMTRWLNVLGYFFQSQKQGIYYDGHERPDILKYRQTFLDKIYSYEKYMVKYEGENMERIPPILEISEKEVILVTHNECIFYSNNGKRDVWAKSGELPLRKKGNRRSIIVSEFLSEECGRLKLNPQQY
;
A
#
# COMPACT_ATOMS: atom_id res chain seq x y z
N GLY A 1 25.14 32.23 -24.71
CA GLY A 1 24.15 31.14 -24.59
C GLY A 1 22.94 31.66 -23.85
N VAL A 2 21.73 31.46 -24.38
CA VAL A 2 20.50 31.95 -23.74
C VAL A 2 20.16 31.05 -22.56
N ILE A 3 20.21 31.61 -21.34
CA ILE A 3 19.78 30.92 -20.12
C ILE A 3 18.25 30.76 -20.22
N LYS A 4 17.77 29.52 -20.36
CA LYS A 4 16.35 29.23 -20.20
C LYS A 4 15.98 29.52 -18.75
N LYS A 5 15.16 30.54 -18.51
CA LYS A 5 14.57 30.77 -17.18
C LYS A 5 13.65 29.59 -16.87
N THR A 6 14.04 28.77 -15.90
CA THR A 6 13.20 27.70 -15.37
C THR A 6 12.06 28.35 -14.59
N ILE A 7 10.84 28.26 -15.12
CA ILE A 7 9.65 28.71 -14.42
C ILE A 7 9.50 27.81 -13.20
N SER A 8 9.53 28.39 -12.00
CA SER A 8 9.30 27.61 -10.78
C SER A 8 7.82 27.22 -10.67
N THR A 9 7.58 26.11 -9.98
CA THR A 9 6.23 25.65 -9.64
C THR A 9 5.43 26.73 -8.91
N GLU A 10 6.09 27.54 -8.09
CA GLU A 10 5.49 28.66 -7.35
C GLU A 10 4.95 29.76 -8.27
N ILE A 11 5.74 30.16 -9.28
CA ILE A 11 5.31 31.15 -10.26
C ILE A 11 4.10 30.62 -11.03
N MET A 12 4.15 29.36 -11.47
CA MET A 12 3.04 28.75 -12.20
C MET A 12 1.77 28.64 -11.33
N THR A 13 1.90 28.22 -10.07
CA THR A 13 0.80 28.13 -9.10
C THR A 13 0.17 29.50 -8.87
N ARG A 14 0.99 30.54 -8.71
CA ARG A 14 0.49 31.92 -8.55
C ARG A 14 -0.31 32.37 -9.77
N TRP A 15 0.18 32.10 -10.97
CA TRP A 15 -0.55 32.43 -12.21
C TRP A 15 -1.86 31.65 -12.35
N LEU A 16 -1.89 30.37 -11.99
CA LEU A 16 -3.11 29.56 -12.01
C LEU A 16 -4.18 30.16 -11.07
N ASN A 17 -3.79 30.57 -9.86
CA ASN A 17 -4.69 31.26 -8.93
C ASN A 17 -5.19 32.59 -9.50
N VAL A 18 -4.32 33.39 -10.13
CA VAL A 18 -4.70 34.66 -10.79
C VAL A 18 -5.70 34.42 -11.93
N LEU A 19 -5.57 33.31 -12.65
CA LEU A 19 -6.49 32.88 -13.71
C LEU A 19 -7.78 32.22 -13.17
N GLY A 20 -7.95 32.20 -11.83
CA GLY A 20 -9.12 31.67 -11.15
C GLY A 20 -9.14 30.15 -10.97
N TYR A 21 -8.02 29.46 -11.21
CA TYR A 21 -7.85 28.03 -10.96
C TYR A 21 -7.34 27.78 -9.56
N PHE A 22 -7.94 26.82 -8.87
CA PHE A 22 -7.53 26.40 -7.54
C PHE A 22 -7.23 24.90 -7.54
N PHE A 23 -6.28 24.49 -6.71
CA PHE A 23 -5.98 23.09 -6.50
C PHE A 23 -7.05 22.50 -5.56
N GLN A 24 -7.82 21.54 -6.07
CA GLN A 24 -8.86 20.87 -5.30
C GLN A 24 -8.72 19.36 -5.39
N SER A 25 -9.00 18.69 -4.27
CA SER A 25 -9.05 17.23 -4.18
C SER A 25 -10.50 16.78 -4.14
N GLN A 26 -10.89 15.90 -5.07
CA GLN A 26 -12.22 15.30 -5.05
C GLN A 26 -12.31 14.24 -3.95
N LYS A 27 -13.22 14.45 -2.99
CA LYS A 27 -13.49 13.50 -1.90
C LYS A 27 -14.47 12.42 -2.38
N GLN A 28 -14.11 11.16 -2.19
CA GLN A 28 -15.04 10.04 -2.33
C GLN A 28 -15.80 9.86 -1.01
N GLY A 29 -17.02 9.34 -1.06
CA GLY A 29 -17.78 8.99 0.15
C GLY A 29 -16.99 8.04 1.06
N ILE A 30 -17.19 8.18 2.37
CA ILE A 30 -16.52 7.37 3.39
C ILE A 30 -17.10 5.96 3.34
N TYR A 31 -16.24 4.96 3.10
CA TYR A 31 -16.58 3.55 3.26
C TYR A 31 -16.24 3.11 4.69
N TYR A 32 -17.20 2.53 5.40
CA TYR A 32 -16.99 1.99 6.73
C TYR A 32 -16.75 0.50 6.61
N ASP A 33 -15.49 0.08 6.78
CA ASP A 33 -15.05 -1.28 6.54
C ASP A 33 -15.40 -2.28 7.66
N GLY A 34 -16.33 -1.93 8.55
CA GLY A 34 -16.80 -2.80 9.64
C GLY A 34 -15.72 -3.32 10.61
N HIS A 35 -14.47 -2.86 10.49
CA HIS A 35 -13.31 -3.36 11.23
C HIS A 35 -13.45 -3.22 12.75
N GLU A 36 -14.31 -2.31 13.19
CA GLU A 36 -14.57 -2.01 14.60
C GLU A 36 -15.66 -2.91 15.21
N ARG A 37 -16.27 -3.82 14.44
CA ARG A 37 -17.30 -4.70 14.99
C ARG A 37 -16.72 -5.58 16.12
N PRO A 38 -17.46 -5.78 17.23
CA PRO A 38 -16.96 -6.53 18.38
C PRO A 38 -16.47 -7.95 18.07
N ASP A 39 -17.12 -8.64 17.14
CA ASP A 39 -16.74 -9.98 16.71
C ASP A 39 -15.41 -9.98 15.93
N ILE A 40 -15.20 -8.99 15.06
CA ILE A 40 -13.94 -8.80 14.34
C ILE A 40 -12.80 -8.48 15.30
N LEU A 41 -13.02 -7.58 16.27
CA LEU A 41 -12.02 -7.26 17.28
C LEU A 41 -11.62 -8.48 18.12
N LYS A 42 -12.61 -9.28 18.55
CA LYS A 42 -12.36 -10.53 19.29
C LYS A 42 -11.52 -11.51 18.47
N TYR A 43 -11.86 -11.72 17.20
CA TYR A 43 -11.10 -12.59 16.31
C TYR A 43 -9.66 -12.09 16.12
N ARG A 44 -9.46 -10.78 15.91
CA ARG A 44 -8.13 -10.19 15.75
C ARG A 44 -7.25 -10.43 16.97
N GLN A 45 -7.80 -10.33 18.18
CA GLN A 45 -7.05 -10.65 19.40
C GLN A 45 -6.57 -12.10 19.39
N THR A 46 -7.47 -13.06 19.15
CA THR A 46 -7.11 -14.48 19.09
C THR A 46 -6.10 -14.80 17.99
N PHE A 47 -6.22 -14.13 16.84
CA PHE A 47 -5.27 -14.25 15.75
C PHE A 47 -3.88 -13.75 16.15
N LEU A 48 -3.79 -12.56 16.75
CA LEU A 48 -2.52 -11.98 17.22
C LEU A 48 -1.86 -12.86 18.27
N ASP A 49 -2.61 -13.34 19.27
CA ASP A 49 -2.08 -14.22 20.31
C ASP A 49 -1.46 -15.49 19.68
N LYS A 50 -2.12 -16.04 18.64
CA LYS A 50 -1.62 -17.20 17.90
C LYS A 50 -0.34 -16.87 17.14
N ILE A 51 -0.28 -15.73 16.42
CA ILE A 51 0.92 -15.33 15.69
C ILE A 51 2.09 -15.10 16.65
N TYR A 52 1.88 -14.39 17.75
CA TYR A 52 2.92 -14.17 18.77
C TYR A 52 3.43 -15.48 19.38
N SER A 53 2.58 -16.49 19.54
CA SER A 53 3.02 -17.81 20.02
C SER A 53 4.06 -18.49 19.10
N TYR A 54 4.06 -18.14 17.81
CA TYR A 54 5.02 -18.65 16.84
C TYR A 54 6.28 -17.80 16.73
N GLU A 55 6.30 -16.58 17.27
CA GLU A 55 7.44 -15.65 17.12
C GLU A 55 8.76 -16.26 17.63
N LYS A 56 8.71 -17.08 18.68
CA LYS A 56 9.89 -17.80 19.21
C LYS A 56 10.51 -18.81 18.24
N TYR A 57 9.78 -19.20 17.20
CA TYR A 57 10.21 -20.14 16.16
C TYR A 57 10.58 -19.45 14.86
N MET A 58 10.42 -18.13 14.79
CA MET A 58 10.69 -17.32 13.60
C MET A 58 12.07 -16.69 13.69
N VAL A 59 12.66 -16.46 12.53
CA VAL A 59 13.90 -15.69 12.37
C VAL A 59 13.63 -14.22 12.64
N LYS A 60 14.60 -13.54 13.25
CA LYS A 60 14.59 -12.09 13.42
C LYS A 60 15.65 -11.45 12.54
N TYR A 61 15.38 -10.22 12.10
CA TYR A 61 16.30 -9.44 11.30
C TYR A 61 16.54 -8.10 12.01
N GLU A 62 17.78 -7.80 12.36
CA GLU A 62 18.14 -6.59 13.13
C GLU A 62 19.31 -5.83 12.51
N GLY A 63 19.43 -4.54 12.86
CA GLY A 63 20.50 -3.66 12.39
C GLY A 63 20.29 -3.10 10.98
N GLU A 64 21.18 -2.21 10.54
CA GLU A 64 21.11 -1.54 9.23
C GLU A 64 21.23 -2.54 8.06
N ASN A 65 21.96 -3.63 8.27
CA ASN A 65 22.18 -4.68 7.26
C ASN A 65 21.13 -5.79 7.30
N MET A 66 20.13 -5.70 8.20
CA MET A 66 19.11 -6.76 8.40
C MET A 66 19.75 -8.14 8.62
N GLU A 67 20.62 -8.23 9.62
CA GLU A 67 21.34 -9.48 9.91
C GLU A 67 20.37 -10.56 10.40
N ARG A 68 20.50 -11.78 9.85
CA ARG A 68 19.63 -12.92 10.14
C ARG A 68 19.99 -13.54 11.50
N ILE A 69 19.10 -13.41 12.47
CA ILE A 69 19.23 -14.00 13.81
C ILE A 69 18.31 -15.23 13.91
N PRO A 70 18.86 -16.45 13.90
CA PRO A 70 18.05 -17.66 14.00
C PRO A 70 17.44 -17.82 15.41
N PRO A 71 16.24 -18.42 15.52
CA PRO A 71 15.64 -18.72 16.81
C PRO A 71 16.40 -19.82 17.56
N ILE A 72 16.28 -19.83 18.88
CA ILE A 72 16.76 -20.93 19.72
C ILE A 72 15.69 -22.03 19.70
N LEU A 73 16.00 -23.17 19.10
CA LEU A 73 15.08 -24.28 18.89
C LEU A 73 15.55 -25.54 19.65
N GLU A 74 14.61 -26.29 20.21
CA GLU A 74 14.87 -27.63 20.73
C GLU A 74 15.03 -28.66 19.59
N ILE A 75 15.62 -29.83 19.87
CA ILE A 75 15.91 -30.90 18.88
C ILE A 75 14.69 -31.31 18.04
N SER A 76 13.47 -31.23 18.61
CA SER A 76 12.23 -31.57 17.93
C SER A 76 11.54 -30.41 17.22
N GLU A 77 12.01 -29.17 17.42
CA GLU A 77 11.39 -27.97 16.90
C GLU A 77 11.95 -27.61 15.52
N LYS A 78 11.14 -26.90 14.73
CA LYS A 78 11.51 -26.45 13.39
C LYS A 78 11.29 -24.95 13.29
N GLU A 79 12.13 -24.31 12.51
CA GLU A 79 11.96 -22.91 12.13
C GLU A 79 10.63 -22.74 11.40
N VAL A 80 9.90 -21.68 11.76
CA VAL A 80 8.63 -21.31 11.15
C VAL A 80 8.84 -20.09 10.27
N ILE A 81 8.47 -20.21 9.00
CA ILE A 81 8.50 -19.09 8.05
C ILE A 81 7.10 -18.50 7.95
N LEU A 82 6.95 -17.21 8.28
CA LEU A 82 5.70 -16.49 8.08
C LEU A 82 5.56 -16.12 6.60
N VAL A 83 4.52 -16.66 5.96
CA VAL A 83 4.09 -16.25 4.63
C VAL A 83 2.83 -15.42 4.75
N THR A 84 2.92 -14.17 4.33
CA THR A 84 1.78 -13.25 4.26
C THR A 84 1.26 -13.15 2.83
N HIS A 85 -0.01 -12.79 2.70
CA HIS A 85 -0.67 -12.63 1.41
C HIS A 85 -1.58 -11.41 1.47
N ASN A 86 -1.65 -10.67 0.36
CA ASN A 86 -2.63 -9.62 0.22
C ASN A 86 -3.08 -9.47 -1.23
N GLU A 87 -4.29 -8.96 -1.41
CA GLU A 87 -4.87 -8.64 -2.70
C GLU A 87 -5.07 -7.13 -2.83
N CYS A 88 -4.73 -6.60 -4.01
CA CYS A 88 -4.94 -5.20 -4.34
C CYS A 88 -5.64 -5.10 -5.70
N ILE A 89 -6.70 -4.29 -5.75
CA ILE A 89 -7.46 -4.04 -6.96
C ILE A 89 -7.06 -2.69 -7.54
N PHE A 90 -6.46 -2.73 -8.74
CA PHE A 90 -6.11 -1.55 -9.50
C PHE A 90 -7.17 -1.28 -10.56
N TYR A 91 -7.82 -0.13 -10.46
CA TYR A 91 -8.82 0.29 -11.42
C TYR A 91 -8.23 1.22 -12.47
N SER A 92 -8.75 1.14 -13.71
CA SER A 92 -8.31 2.00 -14.82
C SER A 92 -8.47 3.50 -14.51
N ASN A 93 -9.36 3.85 -13.58
CA ASN A 93 -9.64 5.22 -13.18
C ASN A 93 -8.98 5.64 -11.84
N ASN A 94 -8.06 4.84 -11.27
CA ASN A 94 -7.32 5.17 -10.04
C ASN A 94 -6.26 6.30 -10.19
N GLY A 95 -6.43 7.22 -11.15
CA GLY A 95 -5.50 8.35 -11.39
C GLY A 95 -5.63 9.50 -10.38
N LYS A 96 -4.66 10.44 -10.41
CA LYS A 96 -4.54 11.62 -9.52
C LYS A 96 -5.87 12.34 -9.28
N ARG A 97 -6.33 12.32 -8.02
CA ARG A 97 -7.62 12.93 -7.61
C ARG A 97 -7.55 14.44 -7.48
N ASP A 98 -6.34 14.97 -7.42
CA ASP A 98 -6.12 16.40 -7.34
C ASP A 98 -6.04 17.01 -8.73
N VAL A 99 -6.80 18.08 -8.90
CA VAL A 99 -6.98 18.76 -10.17
C VAL A 99 -6.97 20.26 -9.94
N TRP A 100 -6.34 20.99 -10.85
CA TRP A 100 -6.54 22.42 -10.98
C TRP A 100 -7.84 22.65 -11.75
N ALA A 101 -8.83 23.28 -11.12
CA ALA A 101 -10.05 23.67 -11.80
C ALA A 101 -10.47 25.08 -11.39
N LYS A 102 -11.31 25.72 -12.21
CA LYS A 102 -11.83 27.04 -11.88
C LYS A 102 -12.73 26.98 -10.66
N SER A 103 -12.79 28.07 -9.91
CA SER A 103 -13.72 28.20 -8.78
C SER A 103 -15.16 27.91 -9.23
N GLY A 104 -15.82 26.95 -8.57
CA GLY A 104 -17.17 26.49 -8.90
C GLY A 104 -17.26 25.43 -10.00
N GLU A 105 -16.17 25.13 -10.71
CA GLU A 105 -16.12 24.04 -11.68
C GLU A 105 -15.63 22.74 -11.04
N LEU A 106 -16.42 21.68 -11.16
CA LEU A 106 -16.02 20.33 -10.81
C LEU A 106 -15.74 19.56 -12.10
N PRO A 107 -14.47 19.32 -12.47
CA PRO A 107 -14.16 18.57 -13.68
C PRO A 107 -14.79 17.17 -13.55
N LEU A 108 -15.65 16.85 -14.52
CA LEU A 108 -16.37 15.59 -14.55
C LEU A 108 -15.39 14.45 -14.77
N ARG A 109 -15.32 13.53 -13.81
CA ARG A 109 -14.65 12.25 -14.00
C ARG A 109 -15.60 11.24 -14.61
N LYS A 110 -15.02 10.32 -15.39
CA LYS A 110 -15.74 9.15 -15.88
C LYS A 110 -16.34 8.42 -14.69
N LYS A 111 -17.67 8.24 -14.71
CA LYS A 111 -18.42 7.55 -13.65
C LYS A 111 -17.92 6.11 -13.51
N GLY A 112 -17.66 5.68 -12.27
CA GLY A 112 -17.28 4.31 -11.93
C GLY A 112 -15.81 3.98 -12.15
N ASN A 113 -15.39 2.81 -11.66
CA ASN A 113 -13.98 2.44 -11.61
C ASN A 113 -13.43 1.82 -12.92
N ARG A 114 -14.29 1.57 -13.93
CA ARG A 114 -13.94 0.86 -15.18
C ARG A 114 -13.29 -0.51 -14.92
N ARG A 115 -12.56 -1.06 -15.89
CA ARG A 115 -11.85 -2.35 -15.78
C ARG A 115 -10.86 -2.30 -14.62
N SER A 116 -10.82 -3.38 -13.85
CA SER A 116 -9.87 -3.62 -12.78
C SER A 116 -8.89 -4.72 -13.16
N ILE A 117 -7.70 -4.65 -12.58
CA ILE A 117 -6.77 -5.76 -12.47
C ILE A 117 -6.65 -6.07 -10.98
N ILE A 118 -6.78 -7.36 -10.63
CA ILE A 118 -6.51 -7.84 -9.26
C ILE A 118 -5.07 -8.35 -9.27
N VAL A 119 -4.29 -7.85 -8.32
CA VAL A 119 -2.93 -8.32 -8.06
C VAL A 119 -2.95 -9.01 -6.71
N SER A 120 -2.44 -10.23 -6.67
CA SER A 120 -2.47 -11.13 -5.52
C SER A 120 -1.05 -11.67 -5.35
N GLU A 121 -0.38 -11.34 -4.24
CA GLU A 121 1.03 -11.68 -4.03
C GLU A 121 1.26 -12.27 -2.64
N PHE A 122 2.17 -13.25 -2.57
CA PHE A 122 2.65 -13.86 -1.33
C PHE A 122 4.06 -13.35 -1.01
N LEU A 123 4.28 -12.99 0.26
CA LEU A 123 5.51 -12.40 0.75
C LEU A 123 6.00 -13.15 1.99
N SER A 124 7.32 -13.35 2.06
CA SER A 124 8.03 -13.81 3.25
C SER A 124 9.22 -12.89 3.50
N GLU A 125 9.65 -12.76 4.75
CA GLU A 125 10.82 -11.93 5.08
C GLU A 125 12.11 -12.54 4.51
N GLU A 126 12.20 -13.87 4.43
CA GLU A 126 13.38 -14.57 3.94
C GLU A 126 13.54 -14.52 2.41
N CYS A 127 12.48 -14.80 1.67
CA CYS A 127 12.54 -14.95 0.20
C CYS A 127 11.94 -13.77 -0.56
N GLY A 128 11.40 -12.76 0.13
CA GLY A 128 10.63 -11.70 -0.47
C GLY A 128 9.37 -12.24 -1.17
N ARG A 129 9.17 -11.87 -2.44
CA ARG A 129 8.03 -12.35 -3.24
C ARG A 129 8.24 -13.81 -3.63
N LEU A 130 7.27 -14.65 -3.27
CA LEU A 130 7.28 -16.04 -3.69
C LEU A 130 7.06 -16.13 -5.22
N LYS A 131 7.88 -16.95 -5.87
CA LYS A 131 7.83 -17.20 -7.31
C LYS A 131 7.94 -18.70 -7.55
N LEU A 132 7.25 -19.18 -8.57
CA LEU A 132 7.43 -20.56 -9.04
C LEU A 132 8.82 -20.72 -9.65
N ASN A 133 9.45 -21.86 -9.37
CA ASN A 133 10.71 -22.21 -10.01
C ASN A 133 10.47 -22.54 -11.49
N PRO A 134 11.49 -22.38 -12.37
CA PRO A 134 11.36 -22.70 -13.80
C PRO A 134 10.92 -24.14 -14.09
N GLN A 135 11.14 -25.07 -13.15
CA GLN A 135 10.74 -26.48 -13.24
C GLN A 135 9.26 -26.72 -12.86
N GLN A 136 8.60 -25.72 -12.27
CA GLN A 136 7.19 -25.75 -11.88
C GLN A 136 6.29 -25.02 -12.90
N TYR A 137 6.87 -24.53 -14.00
CA TYR A 137 6.16 -23.97 -15.16
C TYR A 137 5.77 -25.06 -16.16
#